data_AF-A0A9X3RCL4-F1
#
_entry.id   AF-A0A9X3RCL4-F1
#
_cell.length_a   1.000
_cell.length_b   1.000
_cell.length_c   1.000
_cell.angle_alpha   90.00
_cell.angle_beta   90.00
_cell.angle_gamma   90.00
#
_symmetry.space_group_name_H-M   'P 1'
#
loop_
_entity.id
_entity.type
_entity.pdbx_description
1 polymer ?
#
loop_
_entity_poly.entity_id
_entity_poly.type
_entity_poly.pdbx_seq_one_letter_code
_entity_poly.pdbx_strand_id
1 'polypeptide(L)'
;MVISMMSSFAMAFYTRLLLPVDQPIFYLIPLIIGVYIGWKFGALVKAPASLNGIYNGAIGGIMGMMFAAVLQNPALCKIPIETEAMIAENMYILAFYIACLHVLVFQLVRYSFRV
;
A
#
# COMPACT_ATOMS: atom_id res chain seq x y z
N MET A 1 6.43 -5.43 12.39
CA MET A 1 6.53 -4.09 11.76
C MET A 1 6.47 -4.16 10.24
N VAL A 2 7.26 -5.03 9.58
CA VAL A 2 7.19 -5.23 8.12
C VAL A 2 5.77 -5.56 7.63
N ILE A 3 5.02 -6.41 8.34
CA ILE A 3 3.63 -6.71 7.97
C ILE A 3 2.70 -5.49 8.01
N SER A 4 2.90 -4.57 8.96
CA SER A 4 2.13 -3.32 9.03
C SER A 4 2.37 -2.48 7.78
N MET A 5 3.64 -2.29 7.41
CA MET A 5 4.03 -1.50 6.26
C MET A 5 3.52 -2.11 4.95
N MET A 6 3.73 -3.42 4.74
CA MET A 6 3.31 -4.11 3.51
C MET A 6 1.78 -4.17 3.36
N SER A 7 1.06 -4.45 4.45
CA SER A 7 -0.42 -4.47 4.40
C SER A 7 -0.99 -3.07 4.15
N SER A 8 -0.41 -2.06 4.78
CA SER A 8 -0.81 -0.66 4.57
C SER A 8 -0.49 -0.20 3.15
N PHE A 9 0.67 -0.59 2.60
CA PHE A 9 1.04 -0.34 1.21
C PHE A 9 0.04 -0.96 0.24
N ALA A 10 -0.23 -2.26 0.37
CA ALA A 10 -1.15 -2.96 -0.52
C ALA A 10 -2.56 -2.35 -0.45
N MET A 11 -3.09 -2.12 0.75
CA MET A 11 -4.43 -1.54 0.91
C MET A 11 -4.52 -0.11 0.37
N ALA A 12 -3.51 0.72 0.62
CA ALA A 12 -3.49 2.09 0.10
C ALA A 12 -3.35 2.11 -1.43
N PHE A 13 -2.56 1.20 -1.99
CA PHE A 13 -2.39 1.02 -3.42
C PHE A 13 -3.73 0.69 -4.11
N TYR A 14 -4.42 -0.37 -3.65
CA TYR A 14 -5.70 -0.77 -4.25
C TYR A 14 -6.78 0.27 -4.09
N THR A 15 -6.90 0.85 -2.89
CA THR A 15 -7.91 1.90 -2.65
C THR A 15 -7.68 3.10 -3.55
N ARG A 16 -6.42 3.54 -3.72
CA ARG A 16 -6.10 4.62 -4.65
C ARG A 16 -6.38 4.25 -6.12
N LEU A 17 -6.18 2.99 -6.49
CA LEU A 17 -6.49 2.50 -7.84
C LEU A 17 -8.00 2.55 -8.16
N LEU A 18 -8.83 2.23 -7.17
CA LEU A 18 -10.29 2.15 -7.27
C LEU A 18 -10.98 3.52 -7.17
N LEU A 19 -10.36 4.48 -6.47
CA LEU A 19 -10.93 5.80 -6.23
C LEU A 19 -10.63 6.76 -7.39
N PRO A 20 -11.60 7.63 -7.76
CA PRO A 20 -11.39 8.62 -8.81
C PRO A 20 -10.33 9.65 -8.39
N VAL A 21 -9.51 10.08 -9.36
CA VAL A 21 -8.35 10.96 -9.15
C VAL A 21 -8.76 12.41 -8.89
N ASP A 22 -9.99 12.77 -9.28
CA ASP A 22 -10.43 14.15 -9.47
C ASP A 22 -10.66 14.92 -8.16
N GLN A 23 -10.85 14.21 -7.04
CA GLN A 23 -11.11 14.84 -5.75
C GLN A 23 -9.96 14.63 -4.76
N PRO A 24 -9.40 15.72 -4.19
CA PRO A 24 -8.27 15.62 -3.27
C PRO A 24 -8.62 14.92 -1.95
N ILE A 25 -9.90 14.85 -1.60
CA ILE A 25 -10.38 14.19 -0.39
C ILE A 25 -10.09 12.68 -0.41
N PHE A 26 -10.02 12.08 -1.61
CA PHE A 26 -9.71 10.66 -1.77
C PHE A 26 -8.23 10.32 -1.55
N TYR A 27 -7.34 11.30 -1.40
CA TYR A 27 -5.97 11.05 -0.91
C TYR A 27 -5.93 10.79 0.60
N LEU A 28 -6.91 11.27 1.38
CA LEU A 28 -6.90 11.06 2.83
C LEU A 28 -7.33 9.64 3.20
N ILE A 29 -8.19 9.00 2.41
CA ILE A 29 -8.72 7.67 2.70
C ILE A 29 -7.60 6.59 2.78
N PRO A 30 -6.71 6.45 1.79
CA PRO A 30 -5.62 5.46 1.85
C PRO A 30 -4.67 5.70 3.02
N LEU A 31 -4.44 6.96 3.39
CA LEU A 31 -3.59 7.33 4.52
C LEU A 31 -4.21 6.90 5.85
N ILE A 32 -5.50 7.18 6.05
CA ILE A 32 -6.24 6.78 7.27
C ILE A 32 -6.26 5.26 7.40
N ILE A 33 -6.47 4.55 6.28
CA ILE A 33 -6.43 3.08 6.27
C ILE A 33 -5.05 2.55 6.67
N GLY A 34 -3.96 3.11 6.13
CA GLY A 34 -2.61 2.71 6.49
C GLY A 34 -2.28 2.95 7.97
N VAL A 35 -2.66 4.11 8.51
CA VAL A 35 -2.52 4.42 9.94
C VAL A 35 -3.32 3.46 10.81
N TYR A 36 -4.56 3.16 10.42
CA TYR A 36 -5.43 2.22 11.15
C TYR A 36 -4.85 0.80 11.17
N ILE A 37 -4.37 0.30 10.03
CA ILE A 37 -3.70 -1.00 9.94
C ILE A 37 -2.45 -1.02 10.82
N GLY A 38 -1.64 0.05 10.76
CA GLY A 38 -0.43 0.19 11.57
C GLY A 38 -0.69 0.21 13.06
N TRP A 39 -1.77 0.87 13.50
CA TRP A 39 -2.22 0.80 14.89
C TRP A 39 -2.57 -0.64 15.26
N LYS A 40 -3.43 -1.33 14.49
CA LYS A 40 -3.86 -2.69 14.81
C LYS A 40 -2.69 -3.65 14.98
N PHE A 41 -1.72 -3.62 14.07
CA PHE A 41 -0.51 -4.44 14.19
C PHE A 41 0.44 -3.97 15.30
N GLY A 42 0.53 -2.67 15.55
CA GLY A 42 1.32 -2.10 16.63
C GLY A 42 0.78 -2.47 18.02
N ALA A 43 -0.54 -2.63 18.16
CA ALA A 43 -1.19 -3.05 19.41
C ALA A 43 -0.97 -4.53 19.76
N LEU A 44 -0.61 -5.38 18.79
CA LEU A 44 -0.34 -6.80 19.01
C LEU A 44 1.02 -7.07 19.67
N VAL A 45 1.92 -6.09 19.68
CA VAL A 45 3.29 -6.23 20.22
C VAL A 45 3.44 -5.32 21.45
N LYS A 46 4.09 -5.80 22.52
CA LYS A 46 4.27 -5.03 23.76
C LYS A 46 4.98 -3.68 23.49
N ALA A 47 4.60 -2.64 24.25
CA ALA A 47 5.15 -1.28 24.12
C ALA A 47 6.69 -1.27 24.18
N PRO A 48 7.40 -0.42 23.39
CA PRO A 48 6.95 0.75 22.61
C PRO A 48 6.54 0.46 21.15
N ALA A 49 6.15 -0.78 20.83
CA ALA A 49 5.87 -1.22 19.47
C ALA A 49 4.66 -0.53 18.78
N SER A 50 3.74 0.09 19.52
CA SER A 50 2.55 0.76 18.95
C SER A 50 2.90 1.95 18.07
N LEU A 51 3.78 2.84 18.55
CA LEU A 51 4.26 4.02 17.83
C LEU A 51 5.00 3.62 16.54
N ASN A 52 5.84 2.59 16.63
CA ASN A 52 6.53 2.04 15.47
C ASN A 52 5.55 1.40 14.47
N GLY A 53 4.49 0.74 14.95
CA GLY A 53 3.43 0.18 14.11
C GLY A 53 2.70 1.24 13.30
N ILE A 54 2.31 2.35 13.97
CA ILE A 54 1.65 3.51 13.35
C ILE A 54 2.58 4.16 12.31
N TYR A 55 3.84 4.42 12.66
CA TYR A 55 4.82 5.01 11.74
C TYR A 55 4.99 4.16 10.47
N ASN A 56 5.20 2.86 10.63
CA ASN A 56 5.34 1.94 9.49
C ASN A 56 4.05 1.84 8.66
N GLY A 57 2.89 1.89 9.29
CA GLY A 57 1.60 1.87 8.60
C GLY A 57 1.36 3.15 7.79
N ALA A 58 1.67 4.32 8.38
CA ALA A 58 1.58 5.60 7.70
C ALA A 58 2.52 5.67 6.49
N ILE A 59 3.80 5.33 6.67
CA ILE A 59 4.79 5.31 5.57
C ILE A 59 4.36 4.32 4.48
N GLY A 60 3.94 3.10 4.86
CA GLY A 60 3.42 2.11 3.92
C GLY A 60 2.23 2.65 3.12
N GLY A 61 1.27 3.28 3.80
CA GLY A 61 0.10 3.89 3.14
C GLY A 61 0.46 5.01 2.16
N ILE A 62 1.38 5.91 2.54
CA ILE A 62 1.87 6.97 1.65
C ILE A 62 2.55 6.37 0.42
N MET A 63 3.44 5.39 0.62
CA MET A 63 4.16 4.74 -0.48
C MET A 63 3.20 4.02 -1.44
N GLY A 64 2.20 3.31 -0.92
CA GLY A 64 1.19 2.62 -1.75
C GLY A 64 0.35 3.59 -2.56
N MET A 65 -0.09 4.69 -1.94
CA MET A 65 -0.83 5.75 -2.60
C MET A 65 -0.02 6.44 -3.70
N MET A 66 1.23 6.82 -3.42
CA MET A 66 2.10 7.45 -4.41
C MET A 66 2.35 6.53 -5.59
N PHE A 67 2.63 5.25 -5.33
CA PHE A 67 2.86 4.27 -6.39
C PHE A 67 1.62 4.10 -7.29
N ALA A 68 0.42 3.99 -6.70
CA ALA A 68 -0.82 3.93 -7.46
C ALA A 68 -1.08 5.19 -8.28
N ALA A 69 -0.79 6.39 -7.73
CA ALA A 69 -0.95 7.65 -8.44
C ALA A 69 -0.03 7.74 -9.66
N VAL A 70 1.22 7.26 -9.54
CA VAL A 70 2.18 7.21 -10.66
C VAL A 70 1.72 6.22 -11.73
N LEU A 71 1.11 5.09 -11.36
CA LEU A 71 0.54 4.17 -12.36
C LEU A 71 -0.65 4.76 -13.11
N GLN A 72 -1.52 5.50 -12.42
CA GLN A 72 -2.65 6.19 -13.06
C GLN A 72 -2.18 7.35 -13.95
N ASN A 73 -1.11 8.05 -13.56
CA ASN A 73 -0.56 9.17 -14.32
C ASN A 73 0.99 9.16 -14.29
N PRO A 74 1.64 8.45 -15.24
CA PRO A 74 3.10 8.37 -15.32
C PRO A 74 3.79 9.71 -15.59
N ALA A 75 3.06 10.73 -16.06
CA ALA A 75 3.61 12.07 -16.25
C ALA A 75 4.05 12.73 -14.92
N LEU A 76 3.51 12.29 -13.77
CA LEU A 76 3.95 12.73 -12.44
C LEU A 76 5.45 12.50 -12.21
N CYS A 77 6.01 11.44 -12.81
CA CYS A 77 7.43 11.10 -12.74
C CYS A 77 8.19 11.37 -14.05
N LYS A 78 7.58 12.11 -14.99
CA LYS A 78 8.14 12.37 -16.33
C LYS A 78 8.47 11.07 -17.10
N ILE A 79 7.72 10.00 -16.84
CA ILE A 79 7.86 8.74 -17.57
C ILE A 79 7.13 8.92 -18.90
N PRO A 80 7.77 8.62 -20.05
CA PRO A 80 7.14 8.77 -21.36
C PRO A 80 5.91 7.87 -21.46
N ILE A 81 4.81 8.45 -21.95
CA ILE A 81 3.53 7.75 -22.13
C ILE A 81 3.44 7.36 -23.60
N GLU A 82 3.54 6.07 -23.91
CA GLU A 82 3.42 5.61 -25.30
C GLU A 82 1.96 5.34 -25.69
N THR A 83 1.17 4.67 -24.84
CA THR A 83 -0.25 4.39 -25.09
C THR A 83 -1.04 4.18 -23.79
N GLU A 84 -2.36 4.42 -23.83
CA GLU A 84 -3.27 4.07 -22.72
C GLU A 84 -3.32 2.56 -22.45
N ALA A 85 -3.15 1.74 -23.49
CA ALA A 85 -3.08 0.28 -23.37
C ALA A 85 -1.89 -0.16 -22.50
N MET A 86 -0.73 0.47 -22.67
CA MET A 86 0.46 0.20 -21.85
C MET A 86 0.23 0.57 -20.37
N ILE A 87 -0.50 1.67 -20.09
CA ILE A 87 -0.87 2.04 -18.72
C ILE A 87 -1.75 0.96 -18.08
N ALA A 88 -2.79 0.53 -18.79
CA ALA A 88 -3.70 -0.50 -18.31
C ALA A 88 -2.99 -1.84 -18.06
N GLU A 89 -2.14 -2.29 -18.98
CA GLU A 89 -1.37 -3.52 -18.84
C GLU A 89 -0.45 -3.48 -17.61
N ASN A 90 0.33 -2.41 -17.46
CA ASN A 90 1.21 -2.22 -16.30
C ASN A 90 0.42 -2.19 -14.99
N MET A 91 -0.75 -1.57 -14.99
CA MET A 91 -1.63 -1.51 -13.83
C MET A 91 -2.06 -2.91 -13.39
N TYR A 92 -2.50 -3.77 -14.30
CA TYR A 92 -2.91 -5.15 -13.99
C TYR A 92 -1.73 -6.01 -13.53
N ILE A 93 -0.60 -5.97 -14.22
CA ILE A 93 0.59 -6.77 -13.89
C ILE A 93 1.11 -6.41 -12.50
N LEU A 94 1.26 -5.12 -12.20
CA LEU A 94 1.78 -4.68 -10.91
C LEU A 94 0.78 -4.91 -9.78
N ALA A 95 -0.51 -4.71 -10.02
CA ALA A 95 -1.54 -5.06 -9.03
C ALA A 95 -1.48 -6.54 -8.68
N PHE A 96 -1.43 -7.42 -9.68
CA PHE A 96 -1.30 -8.86 -9.45
C PHE A 96 -0.02 -9.22 -8.68
N TYR A 97 1.12 -8.64 -9.08
CA TYR A 97 2.40 -8.85 -8.40
C TYR A 97 2.36 -8.43 -6.93
N ILE A 98 1.77 -7.27 -6.61
CA ILE A 98 1.61 -6.80 -5.24
C ILE A 98 0.73 -7.75 -4.43
N ALA A 99 -0.34 -8.30 -5.01
CA ALA A 99 -1.17 -9.31 -4.35
C ALA A 99 -0.36 -10.56 -3.99
N CYS A 100 0.43 -11.08 -4.93
CA CYS A 100 1.28 -12.24 -4.70
C CYS A 100 2.30 -11.99 -3.58
N LEU A 101 2.97 -10.83 -3.61
CA LEU A 101 3.91 -10.45 -2.55
C LEU A 101 3.21 -10.32 -1.19
N HIS A 102 2.02 -9.72 -1.16
CA HIS A 102 1.29 -9.56 0.10
C HIS A 102 0.90 -10.92 0.70
N VAL A 103 0.43 -11.86 -0.13
CA VAL A 103 0.14 -13.23 0.30
C VAL A 103 1.41 -13.91 0.82
N LEU A 104 2.53 -13.80 0.11
CA LEU A 104 3.80 -14.39 0.52
C LEU A 104 4.24 -13.87 1.91
N VAL A 105 4.24 -12.54 2.10
CA VAL A 105 4.59 -11.92 3.39
C VAL A 105 3.64 -12.39 4.48
N PHE A 106 2.34 -12.47 4.20
CA PHE A 106 1.37 -12.96 5.16
C PHE A 106 1.63 -14.42 5.57
N GLN A 107 1.96 -15.30 4.62
CA GLN A 107 2.31 -16.69 4.90
C GLN A 107 3.58 -16.79 5.75
N LEU A 108 4.63 -16.02 5.43
CA LEU A 108 5.87 -16.00 6.21
C LEU A 108 5.61 -15.56 7.66
N VAL A 109 4.77 -14.55 7.85
CA VAL A 109 4.44 -14.06 9.20
C VAL A 109 3.59 -15.08 9.96
N ARG A 110 2.63 -15.74 9.31
CA ARG A 110 1.87 -16.84 9.95
C ARG A 110 2.77 -18.00 10.34
N TYR A 111 3.73 -18.36 9.49
CA TYR A 111 4.72 -19.37 9.79
C TYR A 111 5.56 -18.96 11.02
N SER A 112 6.02 -17.71 11.07
CA SER A 112 6.79 -17.18 12.21
C SER A 112 6.02 -17.13 13.52
N PHE A 113 4.69 -17.05 13.52
CA PHE A 113 3.87 -17.14 14.74
C PHE A 113 3.58 -18.59 15.15
N ARG A 114 3.74 -19.55 14.24
CA ARG A 114 3.51 -20.98 14.52
C ARG A 114 4.74 -21.66 15.12
N VAL A 115 5.94 -21.22 14.72
CA VAL A 115 7.23 -21.66 15.28
C VAL A 115 7.50 -20.95 16.60
#